data_AF-A0A352J4F1-F1
#
_entry.id   AF-A0A352J4F1-F1
#
_cell.length_a   1.000
_cell.length_b   1.000
_cell.length_c   1.000
_cell.angle_alpha   90.00
_cell.angle_beta   90.00
_cell.angle_gamma   90.00
#
_symmetry.space_group_name_H-M   'P 1'
#
loop_
_entity.id
_entity.type
_entity.pdbx_description
1 polymer ?
#
loop_
_entity_poly.entity_id
_entity_poly.type
_entity_poly.pdbx_seq_one_letter_code
_entity_poly.pdbx_strand_id
1 'polypeptide(L)'
;MKKYKLINTISGWVVFVIAAVVYLMTIEPTASFWDCGEFISSAYKLEVGHPPGAPIFMLLGNLFTQFTNDPGQVAKMVNSMSALLSAFTILFLFWTITHLTRKLVMGEKNDAFSLGQTIAVIGSGLVGALVYTFSDTFWFSAVEGEVYAFSSMLTALVFWLILKWEENAEKPDSDKWIVLIAYIMGLSIGVHLLNLLCIPAIVMVYYYKKTENPTWKGGLFSLFLSFGLILILMYGIIPGFTKVGGWFELFFVNTLGMSYNTGVAVYLILLVASIVWALFESISDRGDIKRARIAFLLSIGLSGILFIGGSIWLWLVLIATAIYFVFSKNKLNIKFLNLSMSSLLVILIGFSAYAIIPIRSSANTPLDLNSPEDVFSLGSYLNREQYGQTPIIYGTTYASQIVRDNQGRAEISKEKKSYSRVLQTAENQKDRYVESKIPTYKYTNTMLFPRMHTHPSEPGYGNHIQGYEIWGGITDRSKKPTLFDNLKFLFNYQINFMYWRYFMWNFSGRQNDIQGDGGITKGNWITGIKFIDGPILGLGPQDNIAPEVADSKGHNKYYLLPFLLGVIGIIYQLNLKRKGKQSFSIVFLLFFMTGLAIVLYLNQTPYEP
;
A
#
# COMPACT_ATOMS: atom_id res chain seq x y z
N MET A 1 -32.30 -18.89 -2.18
CA MET A 1 -31.02 -18.32 -1.69
C MET A 1 -30.07 -19.32 -1.01
N LYS A 2 -30.53 -20.25 -0.15
CA LYS A 2 -29.63 -21.22 0.52
C LYS A 2 -28.78 -22.06 -0.45
N LYS A 3 -29.39 -22.59 -1.52
CA LYS A 3 -28.70 -23.36 -2.58
C LYS A 3 -27.60 -22.54 -3.27
N TYR A 4 -27.90 -21.32 -3.73
CA TYR A 4 -26.90 -20.41 -4.32
C TYR A 4 -25.72 -20.15 -3.37
N LYS A 5 -26.00 -19.84 -2.10
CA LYS A 5 -24.94 -19.55 -1.12
C LYS A 5 -24.00 -20.74 -0.96
N LEU A 6 -24.53 -21.95 -0.89
CA LEU A 6 -23.73 -23.17 -0.82
C LEU A 6 -22.87 -23.34 -2.08
N ILE A 7 -23.45 -23.23 -3.27
CA ILE A 7 -22.73 -23.33 -4.55
C ILE A 7 -21.61 -22.29 -4.62
N ASN A 8 -21.89 -21.03 -4.26
CA ASN A 8 -20.91 -19.95 -4.26
C ASN A 8 -19.76 -20.20 -3.27
N THR A 9 -20.05 -20.70 -2.08
CA THR A 9 -19.02 -21.05 -1.10
C THR A 9 -18.15 -22.19 -1.59
N ILE A 10 -18.74 -23.28 -2.09
CA ILE A 10 -17.99 -24.44 -2.59
C ILE A 10 -17.15 -24.03 -3.81
N SER A 11 -17.73 -23.30 -4.77
CA SER A 11 -17.02 -22.86 -5.98
C SER A 11 -15.81 -22.01 -5.64
N GLY A 12 -15.92 -21.11 -4.65
CA GLY A 12 -14.77 -20.33 -4.18
C GLY A 12 -13.65 -21.23 -3.65
N TRP A 13 -13.96 -22.19 -2.78
CA TRP A 13 -12.96 -23.12 -2.27
C TRP A 13 -12.36 -24.04 -3.34
N VAL A 14 -13.14 -24.42 -4.36
CA VAL A 14 -12.62 -25.14 -5.53
C VAL A 14 -11.60 -24.28 -6.27
N VAL A 15 -11.90 -22.99 -6.50
CA VAL A 15 -10.96 -22.06 -7.13
C VAL A 15 -9.70 -21.87 -6.28
N PHE A 16 -9.85 -21.76 -4.96
CA PHE A 16 -8.71 -21.73 -4.03
C PHE A 16 -7.81 -22.96 -4.22
N VAL A 17 -8.39 -24.16 -4.24
CA VAL A 17 -7.63 -25.41 -4.40
C VAL A 17 -6.91 -25.44 -5.74
N ILE A 18 -7.57 -25.02 -6.83
CA ILE A 18 -6.94 -24.92 -8.15
C ILE A 18 -5.72 -23.99 -8.09
N ALA A 19 -5.90 -22.76 -7.58
CA ALA A 19 -4.81 -21.79 -7.47
C ALA A 19 -3.68 -22.28 -6.57
N ALA A 20 -4.00 -22.84 -5.40
CA ALA A 20 -3.02 -23.38 -4.46
C ALA A 20 -2.20 -24.51 -5.08
N VAL A 21 -2.84 -25.47 -5.76
CA VAL A 21 -2.14 -26.56 -6.43
C VAL A 21 -1.22 -26.03 -7.52
N VAL A 22 -1.72 -25.13 -8.38
CA VAL A 22 -0.93 -24.53 -9.45
C VAL A 22 0.31 -23.83 -8.89
N TYR A 23 0.13 -22.92 -7.92
CA TYR A 23 1.24 -22.15 -7.37
C TYR A 23 2.22 -23.01 -6.58
N LEU A 24 1.75 -23.97 -5.77
CA LEU A 24 2.62 -24.89 -5.03
C LEU A 24 3.43 -25.81 -5.94
N MET A 25 2.89 -26.18 -7.11
CA MET A 25 3.62 -26.97 -8.10
C MET A 25 4.70 -26.16 -8.82
N THR A 26 4.62 -24.84 -8.79
CA THR A 26 5.53 -23.94 -9.52
C THR A 26 6.26 -22.95 -8.61
N ILE A 27 6.31 -23.19 -7.29
CA ILE A 27 7.09 -22.35 -6.38
C ILE A 27 8.56 -22.34 -6.80
N GLU A 28 9.21 -21.20 -6.61
CA GLU A 28 10.65 -21.14 -6.72
C GLU A 28 11.26 -22.13 -5.71
N PRO A 29 12.20 -23.00 -6.11
CA PRO A 29 12.79 -23.99 -5.21
C PRO A 29 13.74 -23.35 -4.19
N THR A 30 14.28 -22.17 -4.50
CA THR A 30 15.25 -21.42 -3.69
C THR A 30 14.83 -19.94 -3.58
N ALA A 31 15.73 -19.07 -3.13
CA ALA A 31 15.50 -17.63 -3.22
C ALA A 31 15.46 -17.20 -4.70
N SER A 32 14.44 -16.40 -5.05
CA SER A 32 14.35 -15.69 -6.33
C SER A 32 15.33 -14.52 -6.37
N PHE A 33 15.40 -13.83 -7.49
CA PHE A 33 16.13 -12.57 -7.64
C PHE A 33 15.51 -11.46 -6.75
N TRP A 34 16.18 -10.32 -6.59
CA TRP A 34 15.69 -9.18 -5.81
C TRP A 34 15.64 -9.41 -4.27
N ASP A 35 14.60 -8.90 -3.60
CA ASP A 35 14.47 -8.82 -2.15
C ASP A 35 14.10 -10.17 -1.52
N CYS A 36 13.70 -11.16 -2.31
CA CYS A 36 13.27 -12.48 -1.83
C CYS A 36 14.30 -13.13 -0.90
N GLY A 37 15.60 -13.08 -1.26
CA GLY A 37 16.65 -13.63 -0.41
C GLY A 37 16.76 -12.94 0.95
N GLU A 38 16.53 -11.64 1.00
CA GLU A 38 16.50 -10.85 2.23
C GLU A 38 15.26 -11.21 3.06
N PHE A 39 14.07 -11.20 2.47
CA PHE A 39 12.81 -11.54 3.15
C PHE A 39 12.80 -12.96 3.71
N ILE A 40 13.36 -13.93 2.98
CA ILE A 40 13.50 -15.32 3.44
C ILE A 40 14.45 -15.38 4.66
N SER A 41 15.60 -14.71 4.60
CA SER A 41 16.56 -14.64 5.71
C SER A 41 15.95 -13.96 6.94
N SER A 42 15.31 -12.81 6.75
CA SER A 42 14.55 -12.09 7.78
C SER A 42 13.49 -12.98 8.43
N ALA A 43 12.69 -13.68 7.64
CA ALA A 43 11.68 -14.61 8.17
C ALA A 43 12.29 -15.77 8.96
N TYR A 44 13.36 -16.40 8.46
CA TYR A 44 13.94 -17.58 9.09
C TYR A 44 14.58 -17.27 10.44
N LYS A 45 15.35 -16.19 10.53
CA LYS A 45 16.15 -15.83 11.72
C LYS A 45 15.58 -14.63 12.50
N LEU A 46 14.41 -14.13 12.10
CA LEU A 46 13.80 -12.90 12.64
C LEU A 46 14.78 -11.72 12.58
N GLU A 47 15.38 -11.51 11.41
CA GLU A 47 16.39 -10.46 11.19
C GLU A 47 15.76 -9.20 10.60
N VAL A 48 16.37 -8.04 10.86
CA VAL A 48 15.81 -6.74 10.46
C VAL A 48 16.24 -6.42 9.03
N GLY A 49 15.32 -6.68 8.09
CA GLY A 49 15.48 -6.38 6.67
C GLY A 49 15.33 -4.88 6.35
N HIS A 50 15.25 -4.55 5.07
CA HIS A 50 15.19 -3.18 4.61
C HIS A 50 13.87 -2.50 5.01
N PRO A 51 13.86 -1.17 5.21
CA PRO A 51 12.69 -0.51 5.79
C PRO A 51 11.49 -0.49 4.82
N PRO A 52 10.27 -0.80 5.30
CA PRO A 52 9.87 -0.81 6.72
C PRO A 52 9.93 -2.20 7.39
N GLY A 53 10.62 -3.20 6.85
CA GLY A 53 10.95 -4.45 7.54
C GLY A 53 9.86 -5.52 7.62
N ALA A 54 8.65 -5.21 7.16
CA ALA A 54 7.52 -6.14 7.01
C ALA A 54 7.36 -7.17 8.16
N PRO A 55 7.23 -6.74 9.43
CA PRO A 55 7.26 -7.63 10.59
C PRO A 55 6.18 -8.72 10.60
N ILE A 56 5.00 -8.48 10.02
CA ILE A 56 3.93 -9.49 9.92
C ILE A 56 4.30 -10.56 8.89
N PHE A 57 4.92 -10.16 7.77
CA PHE A 57 5.47 -11.12 6.81
C PHE A 57 6.58 -11.95 7.48
N MET A 58 7.50 -11.30 8.18
CA MET A 58 8.59 -11.95 8.90
C MET A 58 8.07 -13.00 9.91
N LEU A 59 7.07 -12.65 10.72
CA LEU A 59 6.48 -13.54 11.72
C LEU A 59 5.76 -14.74 11.09
N LEU A 60 4.96 -14.52 10.05
CA LEU A 60 4.26 -15.61 9.37
C LEU A 60 5.24 -16.49 8.59
N GLY A 61 6.23 -15.89 7.94
CA GLY A 61 7.31 -16.61 7.27
C GLY A 61 8.08 -17.48 8.25
N ASN A 62 8.41 -16.95 9.43
CA ASN A 62 9.06 -17.71 10.49
C ASN A 62 8.26 -18.97 10.87
N LEU A 63 6.94 -18.85 11.04
CA LEU A 63 6.07 -20.01 11.28
C LEU A 63 6.21 -21.06 10.19
N PHE A 64 6.23 -20.65 8.92
CA PHE A 64 6.40 -21.59 7.80
C PHE A 64 7.78 -22.26 7.80
N THR A 65 8.85 -21.53 8.16
CA THR A 65 10.18 -22.13 8.26
C THR A 65 10.27 -23.25 9.30
N GLN A 66 9.40 -23.27 10.31
CA GLN A 66 9.35 -24.34 11.32
C GLN A 66 8.80 -25.68 10.78
N PHE A 67 8.26 -25.73 9.57
CA PHE A 67 7.83 -26.99 8.94
C PHE A 67 8.98 -27.82 8.37
N THR A 68 10.22 -27.34 8.49
CA THR A 68 11.44 -28.08 8.11
C THR A 68 12.54 -27.88 9.13
N ASN A 69 13.36 -28.91 9.34
CA ASN A 69 14.61 -28.80 10.09
C ASN A 69 15.84 -28.69 9.16
N ASP A 70 15.64 -28.84 7.84
CA ASP A 70 16.69 -28.68 6.83
C ASP A 70 16.75 -27.21 6.37
N PRO A 71 17.85 -26.47 6.64
CA PRO A 71 18.03 -25.10 6.18
C PRO A 71 17.91 -24.95 4.65
N GLY A 72 18.22 -25.99 3.88
CA GLY A 72 18.08 -26.00 2.41
C GLY A 72 16.62 -25.91 1.94
N GLN A 73 15.65 -26.20 2.80
CA GLN A 73 14.21 -26.14 2.48
C GLN A 73 13.53 -24.86 2.98
N VAL A 74 14.25 -23.98 3.68
CA VAL A 74 13.68 -22.76 4.26
C VAL A 74 13.06 -21.85 3.20
N ALA A 75 13.78 -21.61 2.11
CA ALA A 75 13.27 -20.81 0.99
C ALA A 75 11.97 -21.39 0.42
N LYS A 76 11.93 -22.72 0.20
CA LYS A 76 10.74 -23.42 -0.26
C LYS A 76 9.54 -23.25 0.70
N MET A 77 9.76 -23.24 2.01
CA MET A 77 8.67 -23.03 2.98
C MET A 77 8.10 -21.62 2.91
N VAL A 78 8.96 -20.60 2.78
CA VAL A 78 8.52 -19.20 2.62
C VAL A 78 7.84 -18.99 1.27
N ASN A 79 8.36 -19.57 0.19
CA ASN A 79 7.71 -19.52 -1.13
C ASN A 79 6.34 -20.25 -1.11
N SER A 80 6.21 -21.34 -0.35
CA SER A 80 4.94 -22.03 -0.14
C SER A 80 3.93 -21.17 0.62
N MET A 81 4.38 -20.36 1.59
CA MET A 81 3.53 -19.37 2.25
C MET A 81 2.97 -18.38 1.23
N SER A 82 3.82 -17.80 0.38
CA SER A 82 3.39 -16.87 -0.68
C SER A 82 2.39 -17.51 -1.63
N ALA A 83 2.62 -18.75 -2.07
CA ALA A 83 1.70 -19.49 -2.93
C ALA A 83 0.31 -19.65 -2.31
N LEU A 84 0.24 -20.00 -1.03
CA LEU A 84 -1.04 -20.15 -0.31
C LEU A 84 -1.75 -18.82 -0.08
N LEU A 85 -1.02 -17.76 0.26
CA LEU A 85 -1.57 -16.41 0.41
C LEU A 85 -2.12 -15.89 -0.93
N SER A 86 -1.42 -16.15 -2.03
CA SER A 86 -1.89 -15.84 -3.38
C SER A 86 -3.14 -16.65 -3.74
N ALA A 87 -3.23 -17.93 -3.38
CA ALA A 87 -4.45 -18.71 -3.55
C ALA A 87 -5.64 -18.13 -2.76
N PHE A 88 -5.42 -17.63 -1.54
CA PHE A 88 -6.43 -16.89 -0.79
C PHE A 88 -6.85 -15.59 -1.47
N THR A 89 -5.91 -14.89 -2.14
CA THR A 89 -6.24 -13.73 -2.99
C THR A 89 -7.27 -14.12 -4.06
N ILE A 90 -7.04 -15.23 -4.76
CA ILE A 90 -7.96 -15.73 -5.79
C ILE A 90 -9.34 -16.10 -5.19
N LEU A 91 -9.38 -16.71 -4.01
CA LEU A 91 -10.62 -17.01 -3.29
C LEU A 91 -11.47 -15.75 -3.04
N PHE A 92 -10.85 -14.71 -2.46
CA PHE A 92 -11.55 -13.46 -2.15
C PHE A 92 -11.90 -12.67 -3.41
N LEU A 93 -11.08 -12.74 -4.45
CA LEU A 93 -11.38 -12.18 -5.76
C LEU A 93 -12.62 -12.86 -6.36
N PHE A 94 -12.70 -14.19 -6.33
CA PHE A 94 -13.87 -14.95 -6.77
C PHE A 94 -15.14 -14.50 -6.03
N TRP A 95 -15.10 -14.41 -4.70
CA TRP A 95 -16.26 -13.96 -3.94
C TRP A 95 -16.60 -12.49 -4.14
N THR A 96 -15.60 -11.64 -4.43
CA THR A 96 -15.81 -10.25 -4.83
C THR A 96 -16.56 -10.17 -6.16
N ILE A 97 -16.07 -10.87 -7.19
CA ILE A 97 -16.67 -10.86 -8.52
C ILE A 97 -18.10 -11.40 -8.49
N THR A 98 -18.33 -12.52 -7.79
CA THR A 98 -19.67 -13.10 -7.66
C THR A 98 -20.62 -12.18 -6.90
N HIS A 99 -20.16 -11.49 -5.84
CA HIS A 99 -20.97 -10.49 -5.13
C HIS A 99 -21.37 -9.33 -6.05
N LEU A 100 -20.41 -8.74 -6.76
CA LEU A 100 -20.65 -7.60 -7.66
C LEU A 100 -21.54 -8.00 -8.84
N THR A 101 -21.26 -9.14 -9.48
CA THR A 101 -22.05 -9.63 -10.62
C THR A 101 -23.47 -9.95 -10.20
N ARG A 102 -23.68 -10.59 -9.04
CA ARG A 102 -25.01 -10.82 -8.49
C ARG A 102 -25.80 -9.51 -8.34
N LYS A 103 -25.16 -8.44 -7.86
CA LYS A 103 -25.82 -7.13 -7.69
C LYS A 103 -26.25 -6.51 -9.03
N LEU A 104 -25.53 -6.81 -10.10
CA LEU A 104 -25.87 -6.35 -11.46
C LEU A 104 -27.00 -7.18 -12.10
N VAL A 105 -27.01 -8.49 -11.87
CA VAL A 105 -27.95 -9.42 -12.50
C VAL A 105 -29.27 -9.55 -11.72
N MET A 106 -29.28 -9.28 -10.42
CA MET A 106 -30.50 -9.32 -9.62
C MET A 106 -31.39 -8.08 -9.82
N GLY A 107 -32.67 -8.35 -10.07
CA GLY A 107 -33.74 -7.35 -9.94
C GLY A 107 -33.92 -6.90 -8.48
N GLU A 108 -34.68 -5.82 -8.26
CA GLU A 108 -34.95 -5.28 -6.90
C GLU A 108 -35.84 -6.21 -6.06
N LYS A 109 -36.50 -7.18 -6.69
CA LYS A 109 -37.30 -8.20 -6.02
C LYS A 109 -36.42 -9.38 -5.64
N ASN A 110 -36.50 -9.80 -4.38
CA ASN A 110 -35.79 -10.94 -3.77
C ASN A 110 -36.30 -12.30 -4.31
N ASP A 111 -36.34 -12.46 -5.63
CA ASP A 111 -36.80 -13.67 -6.26
C ASP A 111 -35.75 -14.79 -6.12
N ALA A 112 -36.21 -16.04 -6.19
CA ALA A 112 -35.33 -17.19 -6.21
C ALA A 112 -34.42 -17.12 -7.44
N PHE A 113 -33.11 -17.21 -7.23
CA PHE A 113 -32.12 -17.27 -8.31
C PHE A 113 -32.50 -18.33 -9.34
N SER A 114 -32.65 -17.92 -10.60
CA SER A 114 -32.79 -18.88 -11.69
C SER A 114 -31.48 -19.66 -11.89
N LEU A 115 -31.56 -20.83 -12.51
CA LEU A 115 -30.37 -21.61 -12.85
C LEU A 115 -29.43 -20.80 -13.76
N GLY A 116 -29.98 -20.13 -14.78
CA GLY A 116 -29.20 -19.30 -15.71
C GLY A 116 -28.49 -18.13 -15.01
N GLN A 117 -29.16 -17.44 -14.08
CA GLN A 117 -28.53 -16.39 -13.28
C GLN A 117 -27.43 -16.94 -12.37
N THR A 118 -27.64 -18.12 -11.79
CA THR A 118 -26.62 -18.78 -10.96
C THR A 118 -25.38 -19.11 -11.78
N ILE A 119 -25.57 -19.69 -12.97
CA ILE A 119 -24.49 -20.00 -13.92
C ILE A 119 -23.76 -18.72 -14.33
N ALA A 120 -24.49 -17.65 -14.67
CA ALA A 120 -23.88 -16.38 -15.07
C ALA A 120 -23.01 -15.78 -13.97
N VAL A 121 -23.49 -15.77 -12.73
CA VAL A 121 -22.75 -15.21 -11.59
C VAL A 121 -21.53 -16.06 -11.23
N ILE A 122 -21.71 -17.37 -11.08
CA ILE A 122 -20.61 -18.29 -10.73
C ILE A 122 -19.60 -18.35 -11.87
N GLY A 123 -20.05 -18.42 -13.13
CA GLY A 123 -19.20 -18.40 -14.32
C GLY A 123 -18.38 -17.12 -14.43
N SER A 124 -18.98 -15.96 -14.16
CA SER A 124 -18.23 -14.69 -14.12
C SER A 124 -17.14 -14.71 -13.04
N GLY A 125 -17.46 -15.23 -11.85
CA GLY A 125 -16.50 -15.43 -10.78
C GLY A 125 -15.36 -16.36 -11.17
N LEU A 126 -15.68 -17.53 -11.75
CA LEU A 126 -14.71 -18.52 -12.19
C LEU A 126 -13.77 -17.95 -13.26
N VAL A 127 -14.33 -17.36 -14.32
CA VAL A 127 -13.54 -16.79 -15.41
C VAL A 127 -12.64 -15.67 -14.90
N GLY A 128 -13.19 -14.70 -14.16
CA GLY A 128 -12.38 -13.56 -13.71
C GLY A 128 -11.29 -13.95 -12.70
N ALA A 129 -11.59 -14.86 -11.76
CA ALA A 129 -10.60 -15.31 -10.78
C ALA A 129 -9.51 -16.19 -11.41
N LEU A 130 -9.87 -17.09 -12.33
CA LEU A 130 -8.90 -17.96 -13.00
C LEU A 130 -8.06 -17.22 -14.05
N VAL A 131 -8.62 -16.24 -14.76
CA VAL A 131 -7.82 -15.34 -15.62
C VAL A 131 -6.74 -14.63 -14.82
N TYR A 132 -7.07 -14.14 -13.62
CA TYR A 132 -6.07 -13.54 -12.72
C TYR A 132 -5.09 -14.58 -12.18
N THR A 133 -5.56 -15.80 -11.88
CA THR A 133 -4.73 -16.90 -11.41
C THR A 133 -3.57 -17.20 -12.37
N PHE A 134 -3.88 -17.21 -13.67
CA PHE A 134 -2.93 -17.52 -14.74
C PHE A 134 -2.35 -16.27 -15.43
N SER A 135 -2.54 -15.08 -14.83
CA SER A 135 -1.93 -13.86 -15.35
C SER A 135 -0.44 -13.84 -14.99
N ASP A 136 0.40 -13.51 -15.97
CA ASP A 136 1.87 -13.61 -15.89
C ASP A 136 2.43 -12.85 -14.70
N THR A 137 2.01 -11.59 -14.52
CA THR A 137 2.50 -10.73 -13.44
C THR A 137 2.07 -11.22 -12.06
N PHE A 138 0.84 -11.70 -11.91
CA PHE A 138 0.38 -12.20 -10.61
C PHE A 138 1.00 -13.56 -10.28
N TRP A 139 1.10 -14.45 -11.27
CA TRP A 139 1.72 -15.77 -11.07
C TRP A 139 3.18 -15.61 -10.65
N PHE A 140 3.95 -14.80 -11.36
CA PHE A 140 5.36 -14.53 -11.03
C PHE A 140 5.54 -14.16 -9.54
N SER A 141 4.73 -13.22 -9.05
CA SER A 141 4.78 -12.81 -7.64
C SER A 141 4.19 -13.85 -6.68
N ALA A 142 3.29 -14.72 -7.14
CA ALA A 142 2.63 -15.71 -6.31
C ALA A 142 3.55 -16.85 -5.85
N VAL A 143 4.65 -17.08 -6.58
CA VAL A 143 5.53 -18.26 -6.40
C VAL A 143 6.83 -17.95 -5.68
N GLU A 144 7.06 -16.70 -5.30
CA GLU A 144 8.28 -16.22 -4.64
C GLU A 144 8.01 -15.61 -3.25
N GLY A 145 9.03 -15.65 -2.39
CA GLY A 145 9.01 -15.25 -0.99
C GLY A 145 9.04 -13.73 -0.80
N GLU A 146 8.06 -13.03 -1.36
CA GLU A 146 7.99 -11.57 -1.42
C GLU A 146 6.72 -11.02 -0.74
N VAL A 147 6.74 -9.74 -0.30
CA VAL A 147 5.61 -9.16 0.47
C VAL A 147 4.32 -8.97 -0.35
N TYR A 148 4.42 -8.98 -1.68
CA TYR A 148 3.30 -8.69 -2.58
C TYR A 148 2.19 -9.76 -2.56
N ALA A 149 2.52 -11.03 -2.38
CA ALA A 149 1.53 -12.11 -2.23
C ALA A 149 0.65 -11.87 -1.00
N PHE A 150 1.28 -11.54 0.13
CA PHE A 150 0.58 -11.23 1.37
C PHE A 150 -0.21 -9.92 1.24
N SER A 151 0.39 -8.87 0.67
CA SER A 151 -0.29 -7.60 0.44
C SER A 151 -1.54 -7.74 -0.43
N SER A 152 -1.46 -8.54 -1.50
CA SER A 152 -2.58 -8.84 -2.40
C SER A 152 -3.70 -9.58 -1.68
N MET A 153 -3.35 -10.55 -0.82
CA MET A 153 -4.32 -11.30 -0.02
C MET A 153 -5.09 -10.38 0.92
N LEU A 154 -4.39 -9.51 1.66
CA LEU A 154 -5.03 -8.57 2.60
C LEU A 154 -5.90 -7.54 1.85
N THR A 155 -5.46 -7.09 0.68
CA THR A 155 -6.21 -6.18 -0.21
C THR A 155 -7.51 -6.84 -0.66
N ALA A 156 -7.44 -8.06 -1.18
CA ALA A 156 -8.62 -8.81 -1.63
C ALA A 156 -9.56 -9.15 -0.47
N LEU A 157 -9.02 -9.53 0.70
CA LEU A 157 -9.78 -9.78 1.92
C LEU A 157 -10.53 -8.52 2.37
N VAL A 158 -9.85 -7.38 2.52
CA VAL A 158 -10.49 -6.14 2.97
C VAL A 158 -11.58 -5.69 2.00
N PHE A 159 -11.31 -5.74 0.70
CA PHE A 159 -12.31 -5.37 -0.28
C PHE A 159 -13.52 -6.32 -0.26
N TRP A 160 -13.30 -7.62 -0.08
CA TRP A 160 -14.38 -8.57 0.14
C TRP A 160 -15.15 -8.29 1.45
N LEU A 161 -14.47 -7.95 2.55
CA LEU A 161 -15.07 -7.64 3.84
C LEU A 161 -16.00 -6.41 3.78
N ILE A 162 -15.67 -5.37 2.99
CA ILE A 162 -16.57 -4.22 2.85
C ILE A 162 -17.84 -4.61 2.06
N LEU A 163 -17.75 -5.55 1.13
CA LEU A 163 -18.92 -6.11 0.46
C LEU A 163 -19.75 -6.97 1.43
N LYS A 164 -19.11 -7.69 2.36
CA LYS A 164 -19.81 -8.37 3.47
C LYS A 164 -20.52 -7.39 4.41
N TRP A 165 -19.87 -6.27 4.73
CA TRP A 165 -20.50 -5.18 5.47
C TRP A 165 -21.72 -4.65 4.70
N GLU A 166 -21.59 -4.40 3.39
CA GLU A 166 -22.66 -3.88 2.54
C GLU A 166 -23.92 -4.76 2.60
N GLU A 167 -23.77 -6.09 2.50
CA GLU A 167 -24.88 -7.05 2.62
C GLU A 167 -25.58 -7.00 3.98
N ASN A 168 -24.85 -6.62 5.02
CA ASN A 168 -25.31 -6.68 6.41
C ASN A 168 -25.56 -5.30 7.01
N ALA A 169 -25.41 -4.20 6.27
CA ALA A 169 -25.35 -2.84 6.82
C ALA A 169 -26.62 -2.36 7.54
N GLU A 170 -27.75 -3.05 7.38
CA GLU A 170 -29.00 -2.79 8.13
C GLU A 170 -29.10 -3.58 9.44
N LYS A 171 -28.20 -4.52 9.69
CA LYS A 171 -28.18 -5.31 10.93
C LYS A 171 -27.53 -4.51 12.07
N PRO A 172 -28.00 -4.68 13.33
CA PRO A 172 -27.45 -3.97 14.48
C PRO A 172 -25.95 -4.18 14.70
N ASP A 173 -25.43 -5.37 14.37
CA ASP A 173 -24.04 -5.78 14.58
C ASP A 173 -23.13 -5.55 13.35
N SER A 174 -23.60 -4.81 12.35
CA SER A 174 -22.88 -4.63 11.09
C SER A 174 -21.53 -3.94 11.22
N ASP A 175 -21.36 -3.07 12.22
CA ASP A 175 -20.13 -2.29 12.42
C ASP A 175 -18.91 -3.17 12.76
N LYS A 176 -19.12 -4.41 13.21
CA LYS A 176 -18.02 -5.37 13.44
C LYS A 176 -17.17 -5.61 12.19
N TRP A 177 -17.78 -5.53 11.00
CA TRP A 177 -17.05 -5.65 9.74
C TRP A 177 -16.12 -4.46 9.49
N ILE A 178 -16.53 -3.24 9.88
CA ILE A 178 -15.69 -2.04 9.79
C ILE A 178 -14.52 -2.16 10.76
N VAL A 179 -14.76 -2.61 12.00
CA VAL A 179 -13.69 -2.85 12.98
C VAL A 179 -12.74 -3.94 12.48
N LEU A 180 -13.24 -5.03 11.90
CA LEU A 180 -12.39 -6.06 11.30
C LEU A 180 -11.56 -5.51 10.13
N ILE A 181 -12.15 -4.69 9.25
CA ILE A 181 -11.39 -4.01 8.18
C ILE A 181 -10.28 -3.13 8.77
N ALA A 182 -10.57 -2.37 9.83
CA ALA A 182 -9.59 -1.54 10.52
C ALA A 182 -8.44 -2.39 11.11
N TYR A 183 -8.75 -3.55 11.69
CA TYR A 183 -7.75 -4.48 12.21
C TYR A 183 -6.83 -4.99 11.10
N ILE A 184 -7.42 -5.46 9.99
CA ILE A 184 -6.66 -5.97 8.84
C ILE A 184 -5.84 -4.85 8.17
N MET A 185 -6.36 -3.62 8.13
CA MET A 185 -5.59 -2.45 7.69
C MET A 185 -4.37 -2.21 8.59
N GLY A 186 -4.54 -2.30 9.92
CA GLY A 186 -3.44 -2.21 10.88
C GLY A 186 -2.36 -3.29 10.67
N LEU A 187 -2.78 -4.55 10.52
CA LEU A 187 -1.88 -5.67 10.21
C LEU A 187 -1.16 -5.47 8.87
N SER A 188 -1.86 -4.97 7.86
CA SER A 188 -1.29 -4.73 6.55
C SER A 188 -0.18 -3.69 6.58
N ILE A 189 -0.21 -2.71 7.48
CA ILE A 189 0.91 -1.76 7.63
C ILE A 189 2.19 -2.53 7.98
N GLY A 190 2.09 -3.62 8.75
CA GLY A 190 3.21 -4.53 9.07
C GLY A 190 3.60 -5.50 7.95
N VAL A 191 2.96 -5.42 6.78
CA VAL A 191 3.34 -6.17 5.56
C VAL A 191 3.75 -5.17 4.48
N HIS A 192 2.80 -4.35 4.01
CA HIS A 192 2.99 -3.31 3.02
C HIS A 192 1.83 -2.29 3.07
N LEU A 193 2.12 -1.01 2.83
CA LEU A 193 1.16 0.09 2.82
C LEU A 193 0.11 0.08 1.69
N LEU A 194 0.18 -0.84 0.70
CA LEU A 194 -0.67 -0.80 -0.49
C LEU A 194 -2.16 -1.00 -0.17
N ASN A 195 -2.48 -1.70 0.91
CA ASN A 195 -3.88 -1.94 1.28
C ASN A 195 -4.62 -0.63 1.62
N LEU A 196 -3.91 0.44 2.00
CA LEU A 196 -4.52 1.78 2.21
C LEU A 196 -5.19 2.31 0.94
N LEU A 197 -4.76 1.85 -0.24
CA LEU A 197 -5.33 2.22 -1.53
C LEU A 197 -6.74 1.65 -1.77
N CYS A 198 -7.19 0.71 -0.93
CA CYS A 198 -8.58 0.24 -0.91
C CYS A 198 -9.54 1.27 -0.30
N ILE A 199 -9.04 2.21 0.51
CA ILE A 199 -9.89 3.14 1.29
C ILE A 199 -10.86 3.94 0.39
N PRO A 200 -10.45 4.52 -0.75
CA PRO A 200 -11.38 5.18 -1.67
C PRO A 200 -12.53 4.29 -2.13
N ALA A 201 -12.25 3.05 -2.51
CA ALA A 201 -13.28 2.11 -2.95
C ALA A 201 -14.21 1.71 -1.78
N ILE A 202 -13.65 1.46 -0.58
CA ILE A 202 -14.40 1.15 0.65
C ILE A 202 -15.35 2.30 1.02
N VAL A 203 -14.85 3.54 1.02
CA VAL A 203 -15.65 4.73 1.34
C VAL A 203 -16.77 4.92 0.31
N MET A 204 -16.52 4.59 -0.95
CA MET A 204 -17.55 4.64 -1.99
C MET A 204 -18.62 3.55 -1.81
N VAL A 205 -18.24 2.33 -1.43
CA VAL A 205 -19.21 1.29 -1.04
C VAL A 205 -20.06 1.78 0.15
N TYR A 206 -19.42 2.35 1.17
CA TYR A 206 -20.12 2.93 2.31
C TYR A 206 -21.09 4.04 1.90
N TYR A 207 -20.64 5.00 1.09
CA TYR A 207 -21.42 6.13 0.61
C TYR A 207 -22.65 5.67 -0.17
N TYR A 208 -22.48 4.79 -1.15
CA TYR A 208 -23.58 4.28 -1.96
C TYR A 208 -24.57 3.44 -1.16
N LYS A 209 -24.13 2.78 -0.09
CA LYS A 209 -25.00 1.96 0.76
C LYS A 209 -25.79 2.78 1.78
N LYS A 210 -25.18 3.82 2.39
CA LYS A 210 -25.81 4.61 3.46
C LYS A 210 -26.54 5.87 2.97
N THR A 211 -26.32 6.30 1.73
CA THR A 211 -27.00 7.46 1.17
C THR A 211 -28.20 7.04 0.34
N GLU A 212 -29.41 7.48 0.70
CA GLU A 212 -30.65 7.14 -0.03
C GLU A 212 -30.60 7.55 -1.51
N ASN A 213 -30.11 8.77 -1.77
CA ASN A 213 -29.98 9.34 -3.11
C ASN A 213 -28.52 9.78 -3.38
N PRO A 214 -27.61 8.83 -3.71
CA PRO A 214 -26.25 9.17 -4.02
C PRO A 214 -26.16 10.04 -5.26
N THR A 215 -25.39 11.12 -5.16
CA THR A 215 -25.13 12.07 -6.25
C THR A 215 -23.65 12.02 -6.63
N TRP A 216 -23.31 12.52 -7.83
CA TRP A 216 -21.92 12.60 -8.25
C TRP A 216 -21.11 13.57 -7.36
N LYS A 217 -21.72 14.69 -6.91
CA LYS A 217 -21.10 15.66 -6.00
C LYS A 217 -20.79 15.03 -4.64
N GLY A 218 -21.74 14.28 -4.10
CA GLY A 218 -21.53 13.55 -2.84
C GLY A 218 -20.47 12.47 -2.99
N GLY A 219 -20.46 11.74 -4.12
CA GLY A 219 -19.40 10.79 -4.44
C GLY A 219 -18.01 11.44 -4.51
N LEU A 220 -17.88 12.61 -5.15
CA LEU A 220 -16.62 13.35 -5.21
C LEU A 220 -16.16 13.84 -3.83
N PHE A 221 -17.09 14.30 -3.00
CA PHE A 221 -16.81 14.68 -1.62
C PHE A 221 -16.35 13.49 -0.77
N SER A 222 -17.02 12.34 -0.89
CA SER A 222 -16.62 11.09 -0.25
C SER A 222 -15.23 10.63 -0.70
N LEU A 223 -14.92 10.78 -1.99
CA LEU A 223 -13.59 10.49 -2.52
C LEU A 223 -12.53 11.42 -1.90
N PHE A 224 -12.80 12.73 -1.84
CA PHE A 224 -11.91 13.68 -1.16
C PHE A 224 -11.67 13.32 0.31
N LEU A 225 -12.74 12.95 1.04
CA LEU A 225 -12.63 12.49 2.43
C LEU A 225 -11.76 11.22 2.55
N SER A 226 -11.87 10.29 1.60
CA SER A 226 -11.08 9.06 1.58
C SER A 226 -9.58 9.32 1.42
N PHE A 227 -9.18 10.30 0.60
CA PHE A 227 -7.78 10.74 0.51
C PHE A 227 -7.32 11.39 1.82
N GLY A 228 -8.19 12.16 2.48
CA GLY A 228 -7.93 12.68 3.83
C GLY A 228 -7.65 11.57 4.84
N LEU A 229 -8.40 10.46 4.80
CA LEU A 229 -8.16 9.29 5.67
C LEU A 229 -6.81 8.63 5.37
N ILE A 230 -6.43 8.49 4.09
CA ILE A 230 -5.10 7.98 3.72
C ILE A 230 -4.01 8.88 4.31
N LEU A 231 -4.12 10.20 4.18
CA LEU A 231 -3.14 11.14 4.72
C LEU A 231 -3.05 11.08 6.25
N ILE A 232 -4.19 10.93 6.94
CA ILE A 232 -4.21 10.75 8.40
C ILE A 232 -3.49 9.46 8.80
N LEU A 233 -3.69 8.35 8.09
CA LEU A 233 -3.00 7.10 8.37
C LEU A 233 -1.50 7.20 8.08
N MET A 234 -1.13 7.68 6.89
CA MET A 234 0.26 7.72 6.42
C MET A 234 1.13 8.77 7.12
N TYR A 235 0.59 9.97 7.37
CA TYR A 235 1.36 11.08 7.94
C TYR A 235 0.96 11.44 9.38
N GLY A 236 -0.18 10.96 9.84
CA GLY A 236 -0.68 11.15 11.20
C GLY A 236 -0.33 9.98 12.10
N ILE A 237 -0.91 8.80 11.89
CA ILE A 237 -0.75 7.68 12.83
C ILE A 237 0.68 7.12 12.79
N ILE A 238 1.17 6.70 11.62
CA ILE A 238 2.47 6.00 11.53
C ILE A 238 3.63 6.87 12.05
N PRO A 239 3.82 8.13 11.60
CA PRO A 239 4.91 8.98 12.09
C PRO A 239 4.56 9.72 13.38
N GLY A 240 3.28 9.92 13.68
CA GLY A 240 2.84 10.62 14.88
C GLY A 240 3.07 9.79 16.14
N PHE A 241 2.90 8.47 16.05
CA PHE A 241 3.22 7.55 17.13
C PHE A 241 4.69 7.67 17.57
N THR A 242 5.64 7.62 16.62
CA THR A 242 7.07 7.75 16.95
C THR A 242 7.42 9.16 17.42
N LYS A 243 6.75 10.19 16.91
CA LYS A 243 6.93 11.57 17.36
C LYS A 243 6.49 11.79 18.81
N VAL A 244 5.27 11.39 19.17
CA VAL A 244 4.76 11.56 20.54
C VAL A 244 5.53 10.65 21.50
N GLY A 245 5.81 9.40 21.10
CA GLY A 245 6.67 8.50 21.86
C GLY A 245 8.05 9.09 22.12
N GLY A 246 8.65 9.74 21.11
CA GLY A 246 9.92 10.46 21.25
C GLY A 246 9.90 11.60 22.26
N TRP A 247 8.79 12.33 22.40
CA TRP A 247 8.67 13.37 23.43
C TRP A 247 8.66 12.81 24.85
N PHE A 248 7.93 11.71 25.06
CA PHE A 248 7.96 11.00 26.34
C PHE A 248 9.35 10.43 26.61
N GLU A 249 9.98 9.83 25.60
CA GLU A 249 11.33 9.27 25.71
C GLU A 249 12.35 10.33 26.15
N LEU A 250 12.37 11.51 25.52
CA LEU A 250 13.25 12.61 25.92
C LEU A 250 12.94 13.11 27.33
N PHE A 251 11.67 13.20 27.71
CA PHE A 251 11.31 13.66 29.05
C PHE A 251 11.81 12.67 30.12
N PHE A 252 11.50 11.38 29.99
CA PHE A 252 11.88 10.37 30.97
C PHE A 252 13.39 10.13 31.02
N VAL A 253 14.07 10.06 29.87
CA VAL A 253 15.51 9.77 29.82
C VAL A 253 16.33 11.03 30.10
N ASN A 254 16.17 12.10 29.32
CA ASN A 254 17.05 13.27 29.45
C ASN A 254 16.68 14.17 30.63
N THR A 255 15.42 14.22 31.05
CA THR A 255 14.98 15.11 32.15
C THR A 255 14.92 14.39 33.48
N LEU A 256 14.33 13.18 33.53
CA LEU A 256 14.22 12.40 34.77
C LEU A 256 15.43 11.48 35.01
N GLY A 257 16.28 11.26 34.01
CA GLY A 257 17.49 10.43 34.13
C GLY A 257 17.19 8.93 34.25
N MET A 258 16.08 8.46 33.67
CA MET A 258 15.70 7.05 33.61
C MET A 258 16.35 6.33 32.43
N SER A 259 16.30 5.00 32.43
CA SER A 259 16.90 4.19 31.37
C SER A 259 16.18 4.32 30.03
N TYR A 260 16.88 4.02 28.94
CA TYR A 260 16.32 4.01 27.59
C TYR A 260 15.02 3.20 27.49
N ASN A 261 14.12 3.65 26.60
CA ASN A 261 12.79 3.12 26.29
C ASN A 261 11.75 3.24 27.41
N THR A 262 12.11 3.76 28.59
CA THR A 262 11.15 3.96 29.69
C THR A 262 10.05 4.93 29.31
N GLY A 263 10.38 6.04 28.63
CA GLY A 263 9.38 7.03 28.24
C GLY A 263 8.41 6.48 27.21
N VAL A 264 8.91 5.73 26.22
CA VAL A 264 8.07 5.01 25.25
C VAL A 264 7.12 4.05 25.95
N ALA A 265 7.60 3.24 26.91
CA ALA A 265 6.74 2.30 27.64
C ALA A 265 5.59 3.00 28.37
N VAL A 266 5.88 4.11 29.06
CA VAL A 266 4.86 4.93 29.74
C VAL A 266 3.87 5.52 28.73
N TYR A 267 4.36 6.04 27.61
CA TYR A 267 3.53 6.55 26.52
C TYR A 267 2.53 5.50 26.01
N LEU A 268 2.97 4.26 25.77
CA LEU A 268 2.11 3.18 25.30
C LEU A 268 1.00 2.84 26.29
N ILE A 269 1.34 2.77 27.59
CA ILE A 269 0.37 2.52 28.65
C ILE A 269 -0.70 3.63 28.65
N LEU A 270 -0.29 4.89 28.56
CA LEU A 270 -1.21 6.02 28.55
C LEU A 270 -2.11 6.05 27.31
N LEU A 271 -1.56 5.74 26.14
CA LEU A 271 -2.32 5.64 24.89
C LEU A 271 -3.39 4.54 24.97
N VAL A 272 -3.02 3.34 25.43
CA VAL A 272 -3.98 2.25 25.59
C VAL A 272 -5.02 2.60 26.66
N ALA A 273 -4.59 3.15 27.80
CA ALA A 273 -5.49 3.56 28.87
C ALA A 273 -6.50 4.63 28.42
N SER A 274 -6.09 5.62 27.61
CA SER A 274 -7.00 6.64 27.11
C SER A 274 -8.05 6.06 26.16
N ILE A 275 -7.65 5.11 25.30
CA ILE A 275 -8.57 4.43 24.37
C ILE A 275 -9.55 3.55 25.13
N VAL A 276 -9.07 2.76 26.09
CA VAL A 276 -9.91 1.90 26.95
C VAL A 276 -10.88 2.76 27.76
N TRP A 277 -10.44 3.90 28.29
CA TRP A 277 -11.31 4.84 28.99
C TRP A 277 -12.40 5.39 28.06
N ALA A 278 -12.06 5.80 26.84
CA ALA A 278 -13.04 6.27 25.86
C ALA A 278 -14.08 5.20 25.50
N LEU A 279 -13.63 3.94 25.33
CA LEU A 279 -14.51 2.80 25.05
C LEU A 279 -15.42 2.48 26.23
N PHE A 280 -14.87 2.44 27.45
CA PHE A 280 -15.64 2.21 28.68
C PHE A 280 -16.76 3.24 28.84
N GLU A 281 -16.46 4.53 28.70
CA GLU A 281 -17.46 5.61 28.81
C GLU A 281 -18.50 5.55 27.68
N SER A 282 -18.19 4.92 26.55
CA SER A 282 -19.11 4.79 25.41
C SER A 282 -20.05 3.58 25.48
N ILE A 283 -19.70 2.56 26.28
CA ILE A 283 -20.44 1.29 26.40
C ILE A 283 -21.14 1.17 27.75
N SER A 284 -20.58 1.74 28.81
CA SER A 284 -21.08 1.62 30.18
C SER A 284 -22.40 2.36 30.38
N ASP A 285 -23.33 1.74 31.10
CA ASP A 285 -24.59 2.37 31.53
C ASP A 285 -24.36 3.62 32.42
N ARG A 286 -23.20 3.70 33.07
CA ARG A 286 -22.76 4.85 33.88
C ARG A 286 -21.84 5.81 33.11
N GLY A 287 -21.68 5.60 31.82
CA GLY A 287 -20.83 6.39 30.94
C GLY A 287 -21.34 7.83 30.79
N ASP A 288 -20.43 8.79 30.72
CA ASP A 288 -20.76 10.18 30.39
C ASP A 288 -20.18 10.58 29.03
N ILE A 289 -21.02 11.13 28.15
CA ILE A 289 -20.60 11.52 26.80
C ILE A 289 -19.52 12.61 26.79
N LYS A 290 -19.49 13.52 27.78
CA LYS A 290 -18.42 14.52 27.90
C LYS A 290 -17.11 13.86 28.28
N ARG A 291 -17.12 12.91 29.23
CA ARG A 291 -15.91 12.12 29.59
C ARG A 291 -15.42 11.30 28.40
N ALA A 292 -16.33 10.63 27.68
CA ALA A 292 -16.01 9.91 26.44
C ALA A 292 -15.35 10.82 25.39
N ARG A 293 -15.87 12.04 25.21
CA ARG A 293 -15.31 13.05 24.29
C ARG A 293 -13.92 13.53 24.70
N ILE A 294 -13.67 13.73 26.00
CA ILE A 294 -12.34 14.09 26.53
C ILE A 294 -11.36 12.94 26.29
N ALA A 295 -11.72 11.72 26.66
CA ALA A 295 -10.89 10.53 26.46
C ALA A 295 -10.60 10.27 24.97
N PHE A 296 -11.58 10.51 24.10
CA PHE A 296 -11.43 10.45 22.65
C PHE A 296 -10.41 11.46 22.13
N LEU A 297 -10.53 12.73 22.54
CA LEU A 297 -9.59 13.79 22.15
C LEU A 297 -8.17 13.50 22.64
N LEU A 298 -8.03 13.02 23.88
CA LEU A 298 -6.75 12.58 24.45
C LEU A 298 -6.14 11.44 23.62
N SER A 299 -6.94 10.45 23.25
CA SER A 299 -6.49 9.31 22.44
C SER A 299 -6.03 9.73 21.05
N ILE A 300 -6.75 10.65 20.39
CA ILE A 300 -6.32 11.21 19.09
C ILE A 300 -5.02 11.99 19.25
N GLY A 301 -4.87 12.78 20.32
CA GLY A 301 -3.61 13.48 20.63
C GLY A 301 -2.45 12.51 20.83
N LEU A 302 -2.62 11.51 21.70
CA LEU A 302 -1.59 10.51 21.98
C LEU A 302 -1.25 9.65 20.76
N SER A 303 -2.21 9.37 19.87
CA SER A 303 -1.92 8.66 18.61
C SER A 303 -1.07 9.45 17.62
N GLY A 304 -0.85 10.75 17.88
CA GLY A 304 -0.04 11.62 17.03
C GLY A 304 -0.77 12.28 15.85
N ILE A 305 -2.04 11.94 15.62
CA ILE A 305 -2.87 12.47 14.52
C ILE A 305 -2.95 14.01 14.53
N LEU A 306 -2.94 14.64 15.71
CA LEU A 306 -3.00 16.11 15.83
C LEU A 306 -1.66 16.81 15.56
N PHE A 307 -0.57 16.05 15.43
CA PHE A 307 0.80 16.55 15.33
C PHE A 307 1.43 16.26 13.96
N ILE A 308 0.62 16.27 12.90
CA ILE A 308 1.08 16.09 11.51
C ILE A 308 2.01 17.23 11.11
N GLY A 309 3.09 16.90 10.41
CA GLY A 309 4.10 17.88 9.97
C GLY A 309 4.93 18.47 11.12
N GLY A 310 5.71 19.51 10.81
CA GLY A 310 6.61 20.18 11.77
C GLY A 310 6.19 21.60 12.16
N SER A 311 5.01 22.07 11.72
CA SER A 311 4.55 23.44 11.97
C SER A 311 3.67 23.50 13.22
N ILE A 312 4.09 24.28 14.21
CA ILE A 312 3.31 24.52 15.44
C ILE A 312 1.94 25.13 15.10
N TRP A 313 1.89 26.04 14.12
CA TRP A 313 0.61 26.63 13.67
C TRP A 313 -0.36 25.58 13.12
N LEU A 314 0.16 24.60 12.37
CA LEU A 314 -0.66 23.49 11.89
C LEU A 314 -1.21 22.67 13.06
N TRP A 315 -0.38 22.38 14.07
CA TRP A 315 -0.82 21.63 15.25
C TRP A 315 -1.92 22.38 16.01
N LEU A 316 -1.76 23.69 16.22
CA LEU A 316 -2.78 24.52 16.87
C LEU A 316 -4.12 24.50 16.10
N VAL A 317 -4.06 24.60 14.77
CA VAL A 317 -5.25 24.51 13.91
C VAL A 317 -5.90 23.13 14.00
N LEU A 318 -5.12 22.05 13.95
CA LEU A 318 -5.64 20.68 14.05
C LEU A 318 -6.27 20.42 15.42
N ILE A 319 -5.63 20.87 16.51
CA ILE A 319 -6.16 20.77 17.87
C ILE A 319 -7.46 21.57 18.01
N ALA A 320 -7.47 22.82 17.57
CA ALA A 320 -8.67 23.67 17.63
C ALA A 320 -9.82 23.07 16.81
N THR A 321 -9.51 22.54 15.62
CA THR A 321 -10.50 21.85 14.76
C THR A 321 -11.02 20.58 15.42
N ALA A 322 -10.14 19.78 16.03
CA ALA A 322 -10.52 18.56 16.73
C ALA A 322 -11.39 18.88 17.95
N ILE A 323 -11.02 19.86 18.78
CA ILE A 323 -11.83 20.31 19.92
C ILE A 323 -13.21 20.79 19.42
N TYR A 324 -13.23 21.67 18.42
CA TYR A 324 -14.47 22.16 17.84
C TYR A 324 -15.35 21.01 17.34
N PHE A 325 -14.79 20.07 16.59
CA PHE A 325 -15.54 18.94 16.05
C PHE A 325 -16.05 18.00 17.15
N VAL A 326 -15.21 17.65 18.13
CA VAL A 326 -15.50 16.79 19.28
C VAL A 326 -16.64 17.34 20.15
N PHE A 327 -16.64 18.65 20.40
CA PHE A 327 -17.60 19.29 21.31
C PHE A 327 -18.77 20.01 20.63
N SER A 328 -18.76 20.16 19.29
CA SER A 328 -19.87 20.75 18.56
C SER A 328 -21.15 19.91 18.72
N LYS A 329 -22.23 20.54 19.19
CA LYS A 329 -23.55 19.90 19.32
C LYS A 329 -23.99 19.40 17.93
N ASN A 330 -24.46 18.15 17.88
CA ASN A 330 -24.98 17.44 16.70
C ASN A 330 -23.97 16.82 15.72
N LYS A 331 -22.65 16.89 15.96
CA LYS A 331 -21.66 16.31 15.02
C LYS A 331 -21.17 14.91 15.36
N LEU A 332 -21.06 14.55 16.65
CA LEU A 332 -20.53 13.26 17.08
C LEU A 332 -21.47 12.55 18.05
N ASN A 333 -22.09 11.48 17.52
CA ASN A 333 -22.87 10.51 18.28
C ASN A 333 -21.92 9.54 19.01
N ILE A 334 -22.33 9.03 20.17
CA ILE A 334 -21.61 8.02 20.96
C ILE A 334 -21.23 6.80 20.12
N LYS A 335 -22.11 6.39 19.20
CA LYS A 335 -21.86 5.30 18.26
C LYS A 335 -20.63 5.55 17.38
N PHE A 336 -20.45 6.78 16.88
CA PHE A 336 -19.29 7.13 16.06
C PHE A 336 -18.01 7.16 16.89
N LEU A 337 -18.07 7.70 18.12
CA LEU A 337 -16.93 7.72 19.03
C LEU A 337 -16.45 6.30 19.34
N ASN A 338 -17.39 5.42 19.69
CA ASN A 338 -17.13 4.01 19.96
C ASN A 338 -16.49 3.33 18.74
N LEU A 339 -17.13 3.40 17.55
CA LEU A 339 -16.62 2.79 16.33
C LEU A 339 -15.21 3.29 15.96
N SER A 340 -14.98 4.60 16.10
CA SER A 340 -13.69 5.21 15.80
C SER A 340 -12.60 4.77 16.78
N MET A 341 -12.90 4.68 18.08
CA MET A 341 -11.95 4.19 19.09
C MET A 341 -11.70 2.69 18.97
N SER A 342 -12.73 1.89 18.68
CA SER A 342 -12.56 0.46 18.41
C SER A 342 -11.68 0.25 17.19
N SER A 343 -11.90 1.03 16.12
CA SER A 343 -11.07 0.98 14.91
C SER A 343 -9.64 1.40 15.18
N LEU A 344 -9.42 2.51 15.92
CA LEU A 344 -8.08 2.95 16.31
C LEU A 344 -7.36 1.90 17.15
N LEU A 345 -8.04 1.32 18.15
CA LEU A 345 -7.48 0.28 19.01
C LEU A 345 -6.96 -0.90 18.17
N VAL A 346 -7.80 -1.45 17.29
CA VAL A 346 -7.40 -2.62 16.50
C VAL A 346 -6.37 -2.29 15.41
N ILE A 347 -6.36 -1.06 14.88
CA ILE A 347 -5.26 -0.59 14.01
C ILE A 347 -3.95 -0.62 14.79
N LEU A 348 -3.93 -0.10 16.02
CA LEU A 348 -2.74 -0.09 16.87
C LEU A 348 -2.32 -1.49 17.31
N ILE A 349 -3.28 -2.40 17.56
CA ILE A 349 -2.97 -3.82 17.80
C ILE A 349 -2.27 -4.42 16.57
N GLY A 350 -2.76 -4.18 15.36
CA GLY A 350 -2.10 -4.65 14.14
C GLY A 350 -0.70 -4.03 13.97
N PHE A 351 -0.58 -2.72 14.23
CA PHE A 351 0.68 -1.97 14.15
C PHE A 351 1.69 -2.41 15.22
N SER A 352 1.24 -2.98 16.34
CA SER A 352 2.13 -3.42 17.43
C SER A 352 3.14 -4.48 17.02
N ALA A 353 2.92 -5.18 15.91
CA ALA A 353 3.90 -6.10 15.32
C ALA A 353 5.24 -5.42 15.02
N TYR A 354 5.26 -4.11 14.76
CA TYR A 354 6.49 -3.34 14.58
C TYR A 354 7.38 -3.31 15.82
N ALA A 355 6.88 -3.64 17.01
CA ALA A 355 7.70 -3.76 18.21
C ALA A 355 8.80 -4.82 18.04
N ILE A 356 8.61 -5.83 17.17
CA ILE A 356 9.65 -6.83 16.91
C ILE A 356 10.91 -6.21 16.29
N ILE A 357 10.78 -5.16 15.49
CA ILE A 357 11.90 -4.52 14.79
C ILE A 357 12.94 -3.97 15.77
N PRO A 358 12.60 -3.06 16.72
CA PRO A 358 13.57 -2.59 17.71
C PRO A 358 14.02 -3.69 18.69
N ILE A 359 13.17 -4.68 18.99
CA ILE A 359 13.55 -5.81 19.85
C ILE A 359 14.65 -6.65 19.18
N ARG A 360 14.51 -6.96 17.89
CA ARG A 360 15.49 -7.75 17.14
C ARG A 360 16.74 -6.94 16.80
N SER A 361 16.58 -5.68 16.45
CA SER A 361 17.71 -4.76 16.25
C SER A 361 18.57 -4.63 17.51
N SER A 362 17.94 -4.47 18.69
CA SER A 362 18.66 -4.43 19.98
C SER A 362 19.41 -5.73 20.32
N ALA A 363 19.03 -6.85 19.70
CA ALA A 363 19.75 -8.12 19.82
C ALA A 363 20.93 -8.25 18.84
N ASN A 364 21.20 -7.22 18.04
CA ASN A 364 22.29 -7.14 17.04
C ASN A 364 22.27 -8.35 16.09
N THR A 365 21.14 -8.57 15.41
CA THR A 365 21.02 -9.66 14.44
C THR A 365 22.00 -9.48 13.27
N PRO A 366 22.47 -10.58 12.62
CA PRO A 366 23.44 -10.49 11.53
C PRO A 366 23.00 -9.56 10.38
N LEU A 367 21.72 -9.63 10.01
CA LEU A 367 21.07 -8.62 9.17
C LEU A 367 20.33 -7.65 10.10
N ASP A 368 20.83 -6.42 10.19
CA ASP A 368 20.25 -5.34 11.00
C ASP A 368 20.31 -4.00 10.25
N LEU A 369 19.46 -3.86 9.23
CA LEU A 369 19.49 -2.68 8.38
C LEU A 369 19.04 -1.44 9.16
N ASN A 370 19.88 -0.40 9.12
CA ASN A 370 19.68 0.90 9.78
C ASN A 370 19.61 0.87 11.32
N SER A 371 19.80 -0.29 11.96
CA SER A 371 19.80 -0.48 13.42
C SER A 371 18.70 0.30 14.18
N PRO A 372 17.40 0.06 13.90
CA PRO A 372 16.28 0.76 14.51
C PRO A 372 16.01 0.33 15.96
N GLU A 373 16.94 0.60 16.88
CA GLU A 373 16.87 0.12 18.28
C GLU A 373 15.96 0.95 19.21
N ASP A 374 15.58 2.18 18.81
CA ASP A 374 14.84 3.14 19.63
C ASP A 374 13.73 3.83 18.84
N VAL A 375 12.91 4.64 19.51
CA VAL A 375 11.75 5.30 18.87
C VAL A 375 12.13 6.30 17.77
N PHE A 376 13.31 6.91 17.82
CA PHE A 376 13.80 7.86 16.82
C PHE A 376 14.38 7.14 15.60
N SER A 377 15.21 6.13 15.83
CA SER A 377 15.76 5.29 14.77
C SER A 377 14.66 4.46 14.09
N LEU A 378 13.69 3.91 14.85
CA LEU A 378 12.47 3.32 14.33
C LEU A 378 11.63 4.32 13.54
N GLY A 379 11.49 5.56 14.02
CA GLY A 379 10.80 6.62 13.28
C GLY A 379 11.46 6.89 11.92
N SER A 380 12.78 6.94 11.87
CA SER A 380 13.53 7.16 10.63
C SER A 380 13.41 5.96 9.67
N TYR A 381 13.46 4.75 10.23
CA TYR A 381 13.26 3.47 9.53
C TYR A 381 11.86 3.39 8.89
N LEU A 382 10.80 3.62 9.66
CA LEU A 382 9.41 3.59 9.16
C LEU A 382 9.14 4.64 8.08
N ASN A 383 9.76 5.81 8.20
CA ASN A 383 9.63 6.89 7.22
C ASN A 383 10.57 6.72 6.01
N ARG A 384 11.37 5.65 5.96
CA ARG A 384 12.26 5.33 4.84
C ARG A 384 13.26 6.46 4.53
N GLU A 385 13.72 7.16 5.57
CA GLU A 385 14.50 8.40 5.40
C GLU A 385 15.84 8.19 4.70
N GLN A 386 16.39 6.98 4.76
CA GLN A 386 17.63 6.61 4.09
C GLN A 386 17.54 6.66 2.56
N TYR A 387 16.35 6.53 1.97
CA TYR A 387 16.17 6.61 0.51
C TYR A 387 16.00 8.06 0.01
N GLY A 388 16.02 9.05 0.90
CA GLY A 388 15.83 10.44 0.54
C GLY A 388 14.35 10.82 0.32
N GLN A 389 14.12 11.89 -0.43
CA GLN A 389 12.78 12.42 -0.68
C GLN A 389 12.46 12.44 -2.17
N THR A 390 11.42 11.72 -2.54
CA THR A 390 10.85 11.81 -3.89
C THR A 390 9.90 13.01 -3.98
N PRO A 391 10.11 13.95 -4.92
CA PRO A 391 9.26 15.11 -5.03
C PRO A 391 7.94 14.76 -5.74
N ILE A 392 6.81 14.90 -5.04
CA ILE A 392 5.49 14.55 -5.58
C ILE A 392 4.75 15.79 -6.11
N ILE A 393 4.50 16.79 -5.25
CA ILE A 393 3.70 17.98 -5.62
C ILE A 393 4.60 19.13 -6.08
N TYR A 394 5.68 19.39 -5.37
CA TYR A 394 6.64 20.45 -5.68
C TYR A 394 8.01 20.02 -5.19
N GLY A 395 9.05 20.22 -6.00
CA GLY A 395 10.40 19.83 -5.59
C GLY A 395 11.45 19.98 -6.69
N THR A 396 12.56 19.27 -6.49
CA THR A 396 13.75 19.30 -7.34
C THR A 396 13.50 18.62 -8.69
N THR A 397 14.32 19.01 -9.67
CA THR A 397 14.42 18.36 -10.98
C THR A 397 15.83 17.82 -11.16
N TYR A 398 16.10 17.08 -12.23
CA TYR A 398 17.45 16.63 -12.56
C TYR A 398 18.48 17.78 -12.70
N ALA A 399 18.02 19.00 -13.01
CA ALA A 399 18.84 20.19 -13.18
C ALA A 399 18.97 21.02 -11.87
N SER A 400 18.43 20.53 -10.75
CA SER A 400 18.49 21.24 -9.47
C SER A 400 19.87 21.22 -8.86
N GLN A 401 20.35 22.40 -8.46
CA GLN A 401 21.59 22.58 -7.72
C GLN A 401 21.32 23.26 -6.39
N ILE A 402 22.19 23.05 -5.41
CA ILE A 402 22.09 23.73 -4.11
C ILE A 402 22.33 25.23 -4.31
N VAL A 403 21.40 26.05 -3.82
CA VAL A 403 21.57 27.52 -3.78
C VAL A 403 22.72 27.82 -2.83
N ARG A 404 23.67 28.66 -3.27
CA ARG A 404 24.79 29.11 -2.46
C ARG A 404 24.69 30.61 -2.21
N ASP A 405 25.04 31.02 -0.99
CA ASP A 405 25.12 32.43 -0.59
C ASP A 405 26.30 33.14 -1.28
N ASN A 406 26.43 34.45 -1.07
CA ASN A 406 27.52 35.26 -1.63
C ASN A 406 28.93 34.82 -1.17
N GLN A 407 29.03 33.95 -0.17
CA GLN A 407 30.27 33.37 0.35
C GLN A 407 30.49 31.93 -0.13
N GLY A 408 29.64 31.42 -1.03
CA GLY A 408 29.72 30.07 -1.58
C GLY A 408 29.17 28.98 -0.65
N ARG A 409 28.56 29.33 0.48
CA ARG A 409 27.99 28.36 1.44
C ARG A 409 26.58 27.97 1.04
N ALA A 410 26.23 26.71 1.24
CA ALA A 410 24.89 26.21 0.91
C ALA A 410 23.81 26.88 1.77
N GLU A 411 22.76 27.42 1.14
CA GLU A 411 21.60 27.97 1.84
C GLU A 411 20.78 26.84 2.47
N ILE A 412 20.65 26.88 3.80
CA ILE A 412 19.80 25.94 4.54
C ILE A 412 18.35 26.43 4.46
N SER A 413 17.47 25.57 3.94
CA SER A 413 16.03 25.81 3.91
C SER A 413 15.37 25.49 5.26
N LYS A 414 15.69 24.33 5.83
CA LYS A 414 15.13 23.82 7.09
C LYS A 414 16.15 22.96 7.82
N GLU A 415 16.07 22.90 9.14
CA GLU A 415 16.83 21.94 9.94
C GLU A 415 15.86 20.92 10.53
N LYS A 416 16.16 19.64 10.31
CA LYS A 416 15.43 18.55 10.97
C LYS A 416 16.20 18.14 12.22
N LYS A 417 15.49 18.09 13.36
CA LYS A 417 16.04 17.52 14.59
C LYS A 417 15.98 15.99 14.50
N SER A 418 17.09 15.36 14.82
CA SER A 418 17.22 13.92 15.03
C SER A 418 17.83 13.68 16.41
N TYR A 419 17.56 12.52 17.00
CA TYR A 419 18.05 12.16 18.31
C TYR A 419 18.71 10.79 18.22
N SER A 420 19.88 10.65 18.83
CA SER A 420 20.63 9.39 18.86
C SER A 420 21.07 9.05 20.28
N ARG A 421 21.12 7.76 20.60
CA ARG A 421 21.63 7.25 21.87
C ARG A 421 23.12 7.62 22.03
N VAL A 422 23.55 7.80 23.28
CA VAL A 422 24.95 7.95 23.64
C VAL A 422 25.41 6.66 24.28
N LEU A 423 26.36 5.97 23.65
CA LEU A 423 26.96 4.77 24.24
C LEU A 423 27.64 5.14 25.57
N GLN A 424 27.35 4.37 26.61
CA GLN A 424 27.99 4.55 27.91
C GLN A 424 29.46 4.18 27.80
N THR A 425 30.35 5.13 28.09
CA THR A 425 31.81 4.90 28.12
C THR A 425 32.35 4.79 29.55
N ALA A 426 31.51 5.06 30.56
CA ALA A 426 31.86 5.00 31.98
C ALA A 426 30.71 4.40 32.79
N GLU A 427 31.06 3.66 33.84
CA GLU A 427 30.14 2.82 34.64
C GLU A 427 29.01 3.62 35.35
N ASN A 428 29.18 4.92 35.56
CA ASN A 428 28.20 5.81 36.20
C ASN A 428 27.53 6.81 35.23
N GLN A 429 27.71 6.64 33.91
CA GLN A 429 27.11 7.53 32.92
C GLN A 429 25.63 7.18 32.73
N LYS A 430 24.74 8.12 33.05
CA LYS A 430 23.30 7.96 32.79
C LYS A 430 23.01 7.92 31.29
N ASP A 431 22.00 7.13 30.93
CA ASP A 431 21.41 7.12 29.60
C ASP A 431 20.95 8.51 29.19
N ARG A 432 21.27 8.90 27.96
CA ARG A 432 20.83 10.17 27.37
C ARG A 432 20.79 10.12 25.86
N TYR A 433 19.91 10.92 25.26
CA TYR A 433 19.90 11.18 23.82
C TYR A 433 20.57 12.53 23.52
N VAL A 434 21.28 12.61 22.41
CA VAL A 434 21.87 13.86 21.89
C VAL A 434 21.09 14.32 20.67
N GLU A 435 20.77 15.62 20.65
CA GLU A 435 20.13 16.25 19.49
C GLU A 435 21.18 16.50 18.39
N SER A 436 20.89 16.02 17.19
CA SER A 436 21.60 16.33 15.95
C SER A 436 20.69 17.10 15.02
N LYS A 437 21.25 18.09 14.30
CA LYS A 437 20.52 18.89 13.31
C LYS A 437 20.96 18.49 11.91
N ILE A 438 20.03 17.96 11.14
CA ILE A 438 20.24 17.57 9.75
C ILE A 438 19.72 18.72 8.87
N PRO A 439 20.62 19.48 8.19
CA PRO A 439 20.20 20.56 7.33
C PRO A 439 19.59 20.02 6.04
N THR A 440 18.47 20.63 5.64
CA THR A 440 17.88 20.50 4.32
C THR A 440 18.19 21.75 3.53
N TYR A 441 18.79 21.61 2.36
CA TYR A 441 19.23 22.75 1.55
C TYR A 441 18.13 23.28 0.63
N LYS A 442 18.26 24.55 0.25
CA LYS A 442 17.44 25.17 -0.79
C LYS A 442 18.02 24.85 -2.16
N TYR A 443 17.15 24.56 -3.12
CA TYR A 443 17.55 24.16 -4.46
C TYR A 443 17.08 25.14 -5.54
N THR A 444 17.90 25.33 -6.57
CA THR A 444 17.54 25.96 -7.83
C THR A 444 16.71 25.02 -8.69
N ASN A 445 16.13 25.52 -9.78
CA ASN A 445 15.42 24.73 -10.79
C ASN A 445 14.31 23.81 -10.24
N THR A 446 13.67 24.20 -9.14
CA THR A 446 12.50 23.50 -8.58
C THR A 446 11.24 23.80 -9.37
N MET A 447 10.26 22.90 -9.36
CA MET A 447 8.97 23.10 -10.03
C MET A 447 7.81 22.39 -9.37
N LEU A 448 6.61 22.79 -9.79
CA LEU A 448 5.38 22.06 -9.55
C LEU A 448 5.37 20.77 -10.38
N PHE A 449 4.98 19.69 -9.73
CA PHE A 449 4.80 18.35 -10.30
C PHE A 449 6.03 17.86 -11.09
N PRO A 450 7.22 17.82 -10.48
CA PRO A 450 8.42 17.29 -11.13
C PRO A 450 8.27 15.79 -11.34
N ARG A 451 8.52 15.31 -12.56
CA ARG A 451 8.55 13.87 -12.89
C ARG A 451 9.97 13.40 -13.19
N MET A 452 10.78 14.30 -13.75
CA MET A 452 12.21 14.05 -13.98
C MET A 452 13.05 14.68 -12.88
N HIS A 453 13.41 13.86 -11.90
CA HIS A 453 14.17 14.26 -10.71
C HIS A 453 15.32 13.27 -10.46
N THR A 454 16.46 13.77 -10.01
CA THR A 454 17.58 12.95 -9.54
C THR A 454 18.65 13.87 -8.96
N HIS A 455 19.45 13.36 -8.02
CA HIS A 455 20.59 14.07 -7.45
C HIS A 455 21.92 13.40 -7.84
N PRO A 456 23.02 14.18 -8.05
CA PRO A 456 24.33 13.61 -8.39
C PRO A 456 24.90 12.61 -7.38
N SER A 457 24.39 12.61 -6.14
CA SER A 457 24.77 11.65 -5.09
C SER A 457 24.03 10.31 -5.17
N GLU A 458 23.01 10.20 -6.02
CA GLU A 458 22.22 8.97 -6.16
C GLU A 458 22.96 7.94 -7.01
N PRO A 459 22.98 6.65 -6.63
CA PRO A 459 23.70 5.59 -7.35
C PRO A 459 23.32 5.43 -8.83
N GLY A 460 22.11 5.86 -9.22
CA GLY A 460 21.59 5.76 -10.58
C GLY A 460 21.62 7.05 -11.41
N TYR A 461 22.22 8.14 -10.91
CA TYR A 461 22.15 9.47 -11.53
C TYR A 461 22.39 9.47 -13.04
N GLY A 462 23.47 8.83 -13.51
CA GLY A 462 23.79 8.77 -14.94
C GLY A 462 22.71 8.07 -15.78
N ASN A 463 22.19 6.94 -15.28
CA ASN A 463 21.14 6.17 -15.95
C ASN A 463 19.81 6.93 -15.95
N HIS A 464 19.49 7.61 -14.85
CA HIS A 464 18.28 8.44 -14.75
C HIS A 464 18.30 9.53 -15.82
N ILE A 465 19.42 10.25 -15.96
CA ILE A 465 19.60 11.27 -16.99
C ILE A 465 19.45 10.69 -18.39
N GLN A 466 20.08 9.55 -18.68
CA GLN A 466 19.95 8.88 -19.98
C GLN A 466 18.49 8.51 -20.28
N GLY A 467 17.76 8.02 -19.28
CA GLY A 467 16.34 7.73 -19.43
C GLY A 467 15.49 8.98 -19.68
N TYR A 468 15.80 10.09 -19.01
CA TYR A 468 15.14 11.37 -19.30
C TYR A 468 15.42 11.87 -20.72
N GLU A 469 16.61 11.63 -21.26
CA GLU A 469 16.93 11.94 -22.67
C GLU A 469 16.07 11.10 -23.62
N ILE A 470 15.94 9.80 -23.36
CA ILE A 470 15.19 8.86 -24.20
C ILE A 470 13.68 9.11 -24.13
N TRP A 471 13.09 9.08 -22.93
CA TRP A 471 11.63 9.12 -22.74
C TRP A 471 11.08 10.53 -22.56
N GLY A 472 11.86 11.42 -21.95
CA GLY A 472 11.52 12.84 -21.79
C GLY A 472 11.88 13.68 -23.01
N GLY A 473 12.87 13.25 -23.81
CA GLY A 473 13.36 14.02 -24.97
C GLY A 473 14.16 15.26 -24.58
N ILE A 474 14.80 15.24 -23.40
CA ILE A 474 15.67 16.35 -22.99
C ILE A 474 17.00 16.29 -23.77
N THR A 475 17.53 17.46 -24.12
CA THR A 475 18.82 17.57 -24.83
C THR A 475 19.87 18.35 -24.04
N ASP A 476 19.44 19.13 -23.05
CA ASP A 476 20.30 19.93 -22.19
C ASP A 476 20.07 19.56 -20.72
N ARG A 477 21.10 18.93 -20.13
CA ARG A 477 21.09 18.43 -18.74
C ARG A 477 21.15 19.55 -17.70
N SER A 478 21.60 20.75 -18.09
CA SER A 478 21.73 21.91 -17.20
C SER A 478 20.44 22.71 -17.11
N LYS A 479 19.54 22.55 -18.09
CA LYS A 479 18.30 23.29 -18.18
C LYS A 479 17.18 22.58 -17.44
N LYS A 480 16.46 23.35 -16.63
CA LYS A 480 15.22 22.91 -16.00
C LYS A 480 14.22 22.39 -17.06
N PRO A 481 13.60 21.21 -16.85
CA PRO A 481 12.59 20.70 -17.77
C PRO A 481 11.35 21.59 -17.79
N THR A 482 10.71 21.66 -18.94
CA THR A 482 9.39 22.30 -19.05
C THR A 482 8.30 21.38 -18.49
N LEU A 483 7.11 21.94 -18.25
CA LEU A 483 5.95 21.12 -17.88
C LEU A 483 5.64 20.07 -18.95
N PHE A 484 5.81 20.43 -20.23
CA PHE A 484 5.58 19.51 -21.35
C PHE A 484 6.56 18.34 -21.35
N ASP A 485 7.85 18.59 -21.09
CA ASP A 485 8.86 17.52 -21.00
C ASP A 485 8.52 16.55 -19.86
N ASN A 486 8.07 17.08 -18.70
CA ASN A 486 7.63 16.24 -17.58
C ASN A 486 6.40 15.40 -17.91
N LEU A 487 5.41 15.97 -18.60
CA LEU A 487 4.24 15.22 -19.02
C LEU A 487 4.60 14.17 -20.07
N LYS A 488 5.50 14.50 -21.00
CA LYS A 488 6.02 13.56 -21.99
C LYS A 488 6.71 12.37 -21.31
N PHE A 489 7.58 12.63 -20.34
CA PHE A 489 8.22 11.58 -19.54
C PHE A 489 7.19 10.74 -18.75
N LEU A 490 6.24 11.40 -18.08
CA LEU A 490 5.15 10.73 -17.35
C LEU A 490 4.38 9.76 -18.25
N PHE A 491 3.94 10.21 -19.42
CA PHE A 491 3.15 9.37 -20.31
C PHE A 491 3.99 8.28 -20.98
N ASN A 492 5.21 8.59 -21.44
CA ASN A 492 6.05 7.63 -22.16
C ASN A 492 6.68 6.58 -21.26
N TYR A 493 7.26 6.99 -20.13
CA TYR A 493 7.95 6.07 -19.24
C TYR A 493 7.04 5.57 -18.13
N GLN A 494 6.61 6.47 -17.24
CA GLN A 494 5.93 6.06 -15.99
C GLN A 494 4.57 5.38 -16.27
N ILE A 495 3.77 5.91 -17.20
CA ILE A 495 2.44 5.35 -17.51
C ILE A 495 2.53 4.26 -18.58
N ASN A 496 3.20 4.52 -19.71
CA ASN A 496 3.22 3.55 -20.81
C ASN A 496 4.20 2.40 -20.52
N PHE A 497 5.49 2.69 -20.36
CA PHE A 497 6.52 1.66 -20.17
C PHE A 497 6.42 0.92 -18.82
N MET A 498 6.19 1.63 -17.71
CA MET A 498 6.19 1.04 -16.37
C MET A 498 4.83 0.46 -15.94
N TYR A 499 3.72 0.85 -16.58
CA TYR A 499 2.39 0.35 -16.21
C TYR A 499 1.64 -0.32 -17.35
N TRP A 500 1.34 0.39 -18.44
CA TRP A 500 0.54 -0.19 -19.53
C TRP A 500 1.21 -1.37 -20.20
N ARG A 501 2.54 -1.40 -20.29
CA ARG A 501 3.30 -2.55 -20.80
C ARG A 501 3.00 -3.83 -20.02
N TYR A 502 3.15 -3.80 -18.70
CA TYR A 502 2.84 -4.93 -17.84
C TYR A 502 1.35 -5.25 -17.85
N PHE A 503 0.48 -4.24 -17.83
CA PHE A 503 -0.96 -4.46 -17.98
C PHE A 503 -1.26 -5.24 -19.29
N MET A 504 -0.66 -4.84 -20.41
CA MET A 504 -0.89 -5.47 -21.70
C MET A 504 -0.21 -6.84 -21.85
N TRP A 505 0.87 -7.15 -21.11
CA TRP A 505 1.38 -8.53 -21.03
C TRP A 505 0.29 -9.50 -20.58
N ASN A 506 -0.58 -9.07 -19.66
CA ASN A 506 -1.62 -9.91 -19.10
C ASN A 506 -2.86 -10.03 -20.00
N PHE A 507 -3.15 -9.02 -20.83
CA PHE A 507 -4.42 -8.95 -21.59
C PHE A 507 -4.29 -8.92 -23.12
N SER A 508 -3.07 -8.83 -23.65
CA SER A 508 -2.78 -8.78 -25.08
C SER A 508 -1.73 -9.81 -25.50
N GLY A 509 -0.63 -9.87 -24.76
CA GLY A 509 0.48 -10.75 -25.04
C GLY A 509 1.84 -10.14 -24.66
N ARG A 510 2.84 -10.99 -24.48
CA ARG A 510 4.21 -10.64 -24.07
C ARG A 510 5.22 -11.09 -25.13
N GLN A 511 6.18 -10.22 -25.44
CA GLN A 511 7.20 -10.46 -26.46
C GLN A 511 8.23 -11.52 -26.04
N ASN A 512 8.70 -11.47 -24.79
CA ASN A 512 9.62 -12.42 -24.18
C ASN A 512 9.70 -12.16 -22.67
N ASP A 513 10.36 -13.06 -21.96
CA ASP A 513 10.64 -13.03 -20.53
C ASP A 513 11.84 -12.14 -20.13
N ILE A 514 12.46 -11.44 -21.08
CA ILE A 514 13.65 -10.62 -20.84
C ILE A 514 13.24 -9.24 -20.30
N GLN A 515 13.97 -8.75 -19.29
CA GLN A 515 13.77 -7.39 -18.76
C GLN A 515 13.96 -6.35 -19.88
N GLY A 516 12.93 -5.54 -20.12
CA GLY A 516 12.99 -4.51 -21.15
C GLY A 516 13.72 -3.27 -20.67
N ASP A 517 14.46 -2.65 -21.58
CA ASP A 517 15.31 -1.46 -21.39
C ASP A 517 14.80 -0.23 -22.17
N GLY A 518 13.62 -0.34 -22.79
CA GLY A 518 13.09 0.65 -23.74
C GLY A 518 13.37 0.33 -25.20
N GLY A 519 14.19 -0.70 -25.47
CA GLY A 519 14.41 -1.23 -26.80
C GLY A 519 13.21 -2.02 -27.35
N ILE A 520 13.24 -2.26 -28.66
CA ILE A 520 12.14 -2.93 -29.38
C ILE A 520 12.18 -4.47 -29.29
N THR A 521 13.24 -5.04 -28.71
CA THR A 521 13.48 -6.51 -28.73
C THR A 521 13.26 -7.20 -27.39
N LYS A 522 13.12 -6.47 -26.28
CA LYS A 522 13.08 -7.05 -24.92
C LYS A 522 11.91 -6.51 -24.12
N GLY A 523 11.13 -7.42 -23.53
CA GLY A 523 10.08 -7.09 -22.58
C GLY A 523 9.00 -6.15 -23.13
N ASN A 524 8.69 -6.18 -24.43
CA ASN A 524 7.54 -5.44 -24.96
C ASN A 524 6.26 -6.27 -24.83
N TRP A 525 5.11 -5.60 -24.90
CA TRP A 525 3.84 -6.29 -25.09
C TRP A 525 3.53 -6.39 -26.59
N ILE A 526 2.84 -7.46 -26.98
CA ILE A 526 2.45 -7.72 -28.37
C ILE A 526 0.98 -8.11 -28.43
N THR A 527 0.40 -8.03 -29.62
CA THR A 527 -0.95 -8.50 -29.90
C THR A 527 -0.95 -9.84 -30.63
N GLY A 528 0.05 -10.10 -31.48
CA GLY A 528 0.01 -11.15 -32.48
C GLY A 528 -0.64 -10.73 -33.80
N ILE A 529 -1.11 -9.48 -33.90
CA ILE A 529 -1.70 -8.89 -35.11
C ILE A 529 -0.63 -8.04 -35.79
N LYS A 530 -0.13 -8.50 -36.95
CA LYS A 530 1.04 -7.91 -37.64
C LYS A 530 0.94 -6.40 -37.88
N PHE A 531 -0.24 -5.91 -38.27
CA PHE A 531 -0.49 -4.49 -38.51
C PHE A 531 -0.51 -3.64 -37.23
N ILE A 532 -0.72 -4.25 -36.05
CA ILE A 532 -0.61 -3.53 -34.79
C ILE A 532 0.83 -3.60 -34.28
N ASP A 533 1.40 -4.79 -34.22
CA ASP A 533 2.73 -4.99 -33.63
C ASP A 533 3.85 -4.28 -34.39
N GLY A 534 3.80 -4.31 -35.74
CA GLY A 534 4.82 -3.67 -36.57
C GLY A 534 4.72 -2.14 -36.58
N PRO A 535 3.72 -1.56 -37.26
CA PRO A 535 3.68 -0.12 -37.49
C PRO A 535 3.04 0.69 -36.35
N ILE A 536 2.13 0.14 -35.53
CA ILE A 536 1.48 0.90 -34.45
C ILE A 536 2.32 0.86 -33.17
N LEU A 537 2.82 -0.31 -32.78
CA LEU A 537 3.70 -0.45 -31.62
C LEU A 537 5.17 -0.16 -31.93
N GLY A 538 5.53 -0.06 -33.22
CA GLY A 538 6.89 0.25 -33.64
C GLY A 538 7.90 -0.87 -33.38
N LEU A 539 7.45 -2.11 -33.20
CA LEU A 539 8.32 -3.25 -32.88
C LEU A 539 8.94 -3.89 -34.13
N GLY A 540 8.55 -3.42 -35.32
CA GLY A 540 8.97 -4.01 -36.59
C GLY A 540 8.34 -5.39 -36.87
N PRO A 541 8.76 -6.06 -37.96
CA PRO A 541 8.18 -7.34 -38.37
C PRO A 541 8.39 -8.44 -37.33
N GLN A 542 7.29 -8.98 -36.79
CA GLN A 542 7.34 -10.04 -35.77
C GLN A 542 7.59 -11.45 -36.35
N ASP A 543 7.59 -11.61 -37.67
CA ASP A 543 7.86 -12.90 -38.32
C ASP A 543 9.37 -13.15 -38.54
N ASN A 544 10.20 -12.13 -38.37
CA ASN A 544 11.65 -12.19 -38.61
C ASN A 544 12.42 -11.65 -37.40
N ILE A 545 12.01 -12.09 -36.21
CA ILE A 545 12.66 -11.79 -34.94
C ILE A 545 13.74 -12.84 -34.65
N ALA A 546 14.74 -12.46 -33.85
CA ALA A 546 15.81 -13.38 -33.46
C ALA A 546 15.23 -14.64 -32.78
N PRO A 547 15.79 -15.84 -33.04
CA PRO A 547 15.31 -17.09 -32.43
C PRO A 547 15.19 -17.03 -30.91
N GLU A 548 16.13 -16.34 -30.24
CA GLU A 548 16.09 -16.11 -28.78
C GLU A 548 14.80 -15.46 -28.29
N VAL A 549 14.18 -14.60 -29.11
CA VAL A 549 12.90 -13.94 -28.79
C VAL A 549 11.72 -14.77 -29.25
N ALA A 550 11.82 -15.41 -30.43
CA ALA A 550 10.75 -16.25 -30.99
C ALA A 550 10.48 -17.50 -30.15
N ASP A 551 11.55 -18.13 -29.66
CA ASP A 551 11.54 -19.39 -28.92
C ASP A 551 11.50 -19.16 -27.39
N SER A 552 11.43 -17.90 -26.93
CA SER A 552 11.28 -17.58 -25.51
C SER A 552 9.98 -18.20 -24.98
N LYS A 553 10.08 -18.87 -23.82
CA LYS A 553 8.90 -19.43 -23.14
C LYS A 553 7.92 -18.36 -22.67
N GLY A 554 8.40 -17.13 -22.45
CA GLY A 554 7.58 -15.97 -22.13
C GLY A 554 6.85 -15.37 -23.32
N HIS A 555 7.09 -15.84 -24.55
CA HIS A 555 6.44 -15.33 -25.75
C HIS A 555 5.00 -15.83 -25.86
N ASN A 556 4.02 -14.92 -25.83
CA ASN A 556 2.60 -15.28 -25.96
C ASN A 556 1.78 -14.23 -26.72
N LYS A 557 0.71 -14.69 -27.40
CA LYS A 557 -0.17 -13.89 -28.26
C LYS A 557 -1.63 -14.17 -27.90
N TYR A 558 -2.29 -13.21 -27.27
CA TYR A 558 -3.71 -13.32 -26.92
C TYR A 558 -4.64 -12.58 -27.89
N TYR A 559 -4.10 -11.96 -28.95
CA TYR A 559 -4.87 -11.30 -30.00
C TYR A 559 -5.87 -10.26 -29.46
N LEU A 560 -5.48 -9.59 -28.36
CA LEU A 560 -6.31 -8.63 -27.61
C LEU A 560 -7.63 -9.20 -27.05
N LEU A 561 -7.87 -10.51 -27.13
CA LEU A 561 -9.16 -11.09 -26.75
C LEU A 561 -9.52 -10.84 -25.27
N PRO A 562 -8.63 -11.08 -24.29
CA PRO A 562 -8.94 -10.77 -22.89
C PRO A 562 -9.21 -9.28 -22.67
N PHE A 563 -8.44 -8.40 -23.30
CA PHE A 563 -8.62 -6.96 -23.23
C PHE A 563 -9.99 -6.53 -23.77
N LEU A 564 -10.36 -7.00 -24.97
CA LEU A 564 -11.64 -6.69 -25.61
C LEU A 564 -12.82 -7.20 -24.78
N LEU A 565 -12.72 -8.40 -24.20
CA LEU A 565 -13.75 -8.92 -23.29
C LEU A 565 -13.94 -8.02 -22.06
N GLY A 566 -12.84 -7.52 -21.48
CA GLY A 566 -12.89 -6.52 -20.40
C GLY A 566 -13.62 -5.24 -20.81
N VAL A 567 -13.29 -4.69 -21.99
CA VAL A 567 -13.95 -3.49 -22.54
C VAL A 567 -15.44 -3.72 -22.78
N ILE A 568 -15.82 -4.85 -23.39
CA ILE A 568 -17.23 -5.23 -23.59
C ILE A 568 -17.95 -5.33 -22.25
N GLY A 569 -17.32 -5.92 -21.23
CA GLY A 569 -17.84 -6.02 -19.88
C GLY A 569 -18.09 -4.64 -19.24
N ILE A 570 -17.17 -3.70 -19.40
CA ILE A 570 -17.32 -2.30 -18.93
C ILE A 570 -18.51 -1.63 -19.63
N ILE A 571 -18.61 -1.74 -20.96
CA ILE A 571 -19.71 -1.15 -21.74
C ILE A 571 -21.05 -1.74 -21.28
N TYR A 572 -21.13 -3.08 -21.13
CA TYR A 572 -22.30 -3.75 -20.59
C TYR A 572 -22.66 -3.24 -19.20
N GLN A 573 -21.69 -3.15 -18.29
CA GLN A 573 -21.90 -2.65 -16.93
C GLN A 573 -22.43 -1.21 -16.94
N LEU A 574 -21.88 -0.31 -17.76
CA LEU A 574 -22.32 1.08 -17.85
C LEU A 574 -23.74 1.23 -18.43
N ASN A 575 -24.15 0.30 -19.29
CA ASN A 575 -25.51 0.26 -19.84
C ASN A 575 -26.58 -0.13 -18.80
N LEU A 576 -26.19 -0.71 -17.66
CA LEU A 576 -27.10 -1.02 -16.54
C LEU A 576 -27.48 0.21 -15.67
N LYS A 577 -27.43 1.41 -16.27
CA LYS A 577 -27.86 2.70 -15.69
C LYS A 577 -27.26 2.95 -14.29
N ARG A 578 -28.08 3.25 -13.27
CA ARG A 578 -27.63 3.69 -11.94
C ARG A 578 -26.80 2.62 -11.23
N LYS A 579 -27.31 1.37 -11.16
CA LYS A 579 -26.61 0.25 -10.50
C LYS A 579 -25.28 -0.05 -11.19
N GLY A 580 -25.29 -0.06 -12.52
CA GLY A 580 -24.10 -0.22 -13.36
C GLY A 580 -23.02 0.81 -13.09
N LYS A 581 -23.38 2.11 -13.18
CA LYS A 581 -22.45 3.23 -12.95
C LYS A 581 -21.85 3.24 -11.54
N GLN A 582 -22.64 2.93 -10.52
CA GLN A 582 -22.15 2.84 -9.13
C GLN A 582 -21.19 1.66 -8.94
N SER A 583 -21.50 0.50 -9.53
CA SER A 583 -20.61 -0.65 -9.47
C SER A 583 -19.31 -0.38 -10.24
N PHE A 584 -19.40 0.27 -11.42
CA PHE A 584 -18.25 0.64 -12.22
C PHE A 584 -17.34 1.60 -11.46
N SER A 585 -17.88 2.64 -10.82
CA SER A 585 -17.05 3.62 -10.09
C SER A 585 -16.27 2.98 -8.94
N ILE A 586 -16.85 2.01 -8.22
CA ILE A 586 -16.14 1.28 -7.16
C ILE A 586 -14.97 0.47 -7.76
N VAL A 587 -15.24 -0.32 -8.81
CA VAL A 587 -14.21 -1.19 -9.44
C VAL A 587 -13.13 -0.35 -10.11
N PHE A 588 -13.51 0.72 -10.81
CA PHE A 588 -12.59 1.66 -11.45
C PHE A 588 -11.71 2.36 -10.43
N LEU A 589 -12.26 2.80 -9.28
CA LEU A 589 -11.45 3.40 -8.23
C LEU A 589 -10.46 2.40 -7.65
N LEU A 590 -10.86 1.15 -7.42
CA LEU A 590 -9.92 0.11 -6.98
C LEU A 590 -8.81 -0.08 -8.02
N PHE A 591 -9.15 -0.22 -9.30
CA PHE A 591 -8.19 -0.36 -10.41
C PHE A 591 -7.24 0.83 -10.52
N PHE A 592 -7.76 2.06 -10.49
CA PHE A 592 -6.96 3.28 -10.58
C PHE A 592 -6.03 3.43 -9.37
N MET A 593 -6.57 3.22 -8.15
CA MET A 593 -5.81 3.40 -6.92
C MET A 593 -4.72 2.35 -6.74
N THR A 594 -4.96 1.11 -7.16
CA THR A 594 -3.98 0.00 -7.09
C THR A 594 -3.10 -0.12 -8.33
N GLY A 595 -3.19 0.85 -9.25
CA GLY A 595 -2.40 0.90 -10.47
C GLY A 595 -1.81 2.29 -10.71
N LEU A 596 -2.44 3.08 -11.57
CA LEU A 596 -1.94 4.40 -11.98
C LEU A 596 -1.66 5.37 -10.82
N ALA A 597 -2.43 5.32 -9.73
CA ALA A 597 -2.16 6.19 -8.57
C ALA A 597 -0.82 5.85 -7.88
N ILE A 598 -0.42 4.57 -7.87
CA ILE A 598 0.87 4.13 -7.34
C ILE A 598 1.99 4.72 -8.18
N VAL A 599 1.88 4.66 -9.51
CA VAL A 599 2.86 5.26 -10.44
C VAL A 599 3.05 6.75 -10.16
N LEU A 600 1.95 7.48 -9.97
CA LEU A 600 1.99 8.92 -9.66
C LEU A 600 2.63 9.21 -8.29
N TYR A 601 2.38 8.34 -7.30
CA TYR A 601 2.89 8.46 -5.94
C TYR A 601 4.38 8.11 -5.85
N LEU A 602 4.79 6.99 -6.43
CA LEU A 602 6.18 6.54 -6.43
C LEU A 602 7.07 7.48 -7.25
N ASN A 603 6.53 8.11 -8.30
CA ASN A 603 7.27 9.01 -9.18
C ASN A 603 8.65 8.43 -9.57
N GLN A 604 8.60 7.19 -10.06
CA GLN A 604 9.76 6.35 -10.35
C GLN A 604 10.71 7.02 -11.32
N THR A 605 12.00 6.84 -11.06
CA THR A 605 13.09 7.26 -11.92
C THR A 605 13.39 6.21 -13.01
N PRO A 606 14.06 6.58 -14.11
CA PRO A 606 14.40 5.63 -15.16
C PRO A 606 15.36 4.55 -14.70
N TYR A 607 15.12 3.30 -15.13
CA TYR A 607 15.93 2.14 -14.74
C TYR A 607 15.98 1.89 -13.22
N GLU A 608 15.03 2.46 -12.49
CA GLU A 608 14.71 2.00 -11.16
C GLU A 608 14.18 0.56 -11.31
N PRO A 609 14.80 -0.39 -10.61
CA PRO A 609 14.60 -1.80 -10.89
C PRO A 609 13.22 -2.35 -10.54
#